data_AF-A0A091EPL6-F1
#
_entry.id   AF-A0A091EPL6-F1
#
_cell.length_a   1.000
_cell.length_b   1.000
_cell.length_c   1.000
_cell.angle_alpha   90.00
_cell.angle_beta   90.00
_cell.angle_gamma   90.00
#
_symmetry.space_group_name_H-M   'P 1'
#
loop_
_entity.id
_entity.type
_entity.pdbx_description
1 polymer ?
#
loop_
_entity_poly.entity_id
_entity_poly.type
_entity_poly.pdbx_seq_one_letter_code
_entity_poly.pdbx_strand_id
1 'polypeptide(L)' 'KAYVVLGQFLVLRKDEELFREWLKETCGANAKQSRDCSGCLREWCD' A
#
# COMPACT_ATOMS: atom_id res chain seq x y z
N LYS A 1 3.97 0.32 12.81
CA LYS A 1 4.99 1.31 12.37
C LYS A 1 5.02 1.32 10.84
N ALA A 2 5.34 2.45 10.20
CA ALA A 2 5.23 2.61 8.74
C ALA A 2 6.05 1.58 7.94
N TYR A 3 7.23 1.19 8.45
CA TYR A 3 8.09 0.19 7.79
C TYR A 3 7.44 -1.20 7.62
N VAL A 4 6.43 -1.55 8.41
CA VAL A 4 5.71 -2.83 8.27
C VAL A 4 4.82 -2.79 7.01
N VAL A 5 4.16 -1.66 6.79
CA VAL A 5 3.30 -1.44 5.62
C VAL A 5 4.16 -1.35 4.34
N LEU A 6 5.30 -0.66 4.42
CA LEU A 6 6.31 -0.69 3.36
C LEU A 6 6.81 -2.11 3.09
N GLY A 7 7.09 -2.91 4.13
CA GLY A 7 7.48 -4.31 3.98
C GLY A 7 6.43 -5.12 3.20
N GLN A 8 5.14 -4.93 3.54
CA GLN A 8 4.06 -5.56 2.80
C GLN A 8 4.00 -5.11 1.32
N PHE A 9 4.17 -3.82 1.06
CA PHE A 9 4.23 -3.28 -0.30
C PHE A 9 5.38 -3.90 -1.13
N LEU A 10 6.54 -4.12 -0.50
CA LEU A 10 7.70 -4.77 -1.14
C LEU A 10 7.49 -6.28 -1.38
N VAL A 11 6.82 -6.99 -0.46
CA VAL A 11 6.43 -8.40 -0.64
C VAL A 11 5.52 -8.56 -1.84
N LEU A 12 4.59 -7.62 -2.04
CA LEU A 12 3.71 -7.55 -3.20
C LEU A 12 4.39 -6.99 -4.46
N ARG A 13 5.73 -6.94 -4.50
CA ARG A 13 6.51 -6.48 -5.66
C ARG A 13 6.16 -5.06 -6.11
N LYS A 14 5.72 -4.20 -5.19
CA LYS A 14 5.22 -2.84 -5.46
C LYS A 14 3.97 -2.81 -6.36
N ASP A 15 3.23 -3.91 -6.47
CA ASP A 15 1.96 -3.97 -7.20
C ASP A 15 0.90 -3.15 -6.45
N GLU A 16 0.48 -2.04 -7.04
CA GLU A 16 -0.47 -1.13 -6.42
C GLU A 16 -1.88 -1.71 -6.33
N GLU A 17 -2.29 -2.55 -7.28
CA GLU A 17 -3.64 -3.10 -7.28
C GLU A 17 -3.78 -4.10 -6.14
N LEU A 18 -2.84 -5.05 -6.05
CA LEU A 18 -2.78 -6.02 -4.95
C LEU A 18 -2.61 -5.35 -3.59
N PHE A 19 -1.80 -4.30 -3.51
CA PHE A 19 -1.59 -3.59 -2.24
C PHE A 19 -2.82 -2.81 -1.80
N ARG A 20 -3.56 -2.19 -2.74
CA ARG A 20 -4.79 -1.46 -2.42
C ARG A 20 -5.93 -2.41 -2.03
N GLU A 21 -6.02 -3.57 -2.66
CA GLU A 21 -6.93 -4.64 -2.24
C GLU A 21 -6.58 -5.14 -0.83
N TRP A 22 -5.31 -5.43 -0.57
CA TRP A 22 -4.84 -5.83 0.77
C TRP A 22 -5.17 -4.77 1.84
N LEU A 23 -4.99 -3.48 1.55
CA LEU A 23 -5.33 -2.39 2.48
C LEU A 23 -6.83 -2.34 2.77
N LYS A 24 -7.65 -2.57 1.75
CA LYS A 24 -9.10 -2.63 1.88
C LYS A 24 -9.53 -3.83 2.73
N GLU A 25 -8.96 -5.00 2.50
CA GLU A 25 -9.29 -6.22 3.27
C GLU A 25 -8.80 -6.16 4.71
N THR A 26 -7.61 -5.59 4.94
CA THR A 26 -6.97 -5.58 6.26
C THR A 26 -7.56 -4.54 7.20
N CYS A 27 -7.90 -3.35 6.69
CA CYS A 27 -8.37 -2.23 7.54
C CYS A 27 -9.56 -1.44 6.97
N GLY A 28 -10.21 -1.91 5.90
CA GLY A 28 -11.38 -1.26 5.32
C GLY A 28 -11.07 0.04 4.58
N ALA A 29 -9.82 0.23 4.13
CA ALA A 29 -9.42 1.45 3.45
C ALA A 29 -10.26 1.72 2.19
N ASN A 30 -10.74 2.95 2.05
CA ASN A 30 -11.50 3.36 0.88
C ASN A 30 -10.59 3.62 -0.34
N ALA A 31 -11.21 3.91 -1.48
CA ALA A 31 -10.49 4.11 -2.74
C ALA A 31 -9.46 5.25 -2.71
N LYS A 32 -9.74 6.33 -1.96
CA LYS A 32 -8.84 7.47 -1.81
C LYS A 32 -7.68 7.13 -0.88
N GLN A 33 -7.98 6.58 0.31
CA GLN A 33 -6.98 6.21 1.31
C GLN A 33 -5.96 5.20 0.78
N SER A 34 -6.43 4.16 0.09
CA SER A 34 -5.57 3.15 -0.51
C SER A 34 -4.68 3.73 -1.60
N ARG A 35 -5.20 4.64 -2.44
CA ARG A 35 -4.45 5.31 -3.51
C ARG A 35 -3.39 6.28 -2.98
N ASP A 36 -3.74 7.08 -1.98
CA ASP A 36 -2.80 8.02 -1.35
C ASP A 36 -1.66 7.25 -0.65
N CYS A 37 -1.98 6.13 -0.01
CA CYS A 37 -1.00 5.29 0.68
C CYS A 37 -0.09 4.52 -0.28
N SER A 38 -0.63 3.91 -1.35
CA SER A 38 0.21 3.23 -2.35
C SER A 38 1.11 4.22 -3.09
N GLY A 39 0.57 5.41 -3.42
CA GLY A 39 1.32 6.48 -4.07
C GLY A 39 2.52 6.96 -3.27
N CYS A 40 2.32 7.26 -1.97
CA CYS A 40 3.44 7.73 -1.13
C CYS A 40 4.51 6.66 -0.91
N LEU A 41 4.13 5.38 -0.84
CA LEU A 41 5.08 4.27 -0.72
C LEU A 41 5.85 4.04 -2.02
N ARG A 42 5.21 4.25 -3.17
CA ARG A 42 5.89 4.21 -4.48
C ARG A 42 6.92 5.32 -4.60
N GLU A 43 6.52 6.57 -4.34
CA GLU A 43 7.42 7.73 -4.37
C GLU A 43 8.59 7.59 -3.40
N TRP A 44 8.38 6.97 -2.23
CA TRP A 44 9.46 6.71 -1.27
C TRP A 44 10.44 5.63 -1.74
N CYS A 45 9.99 4.72 -2.60
CA CYS A 45 10.82 3.63 -3.13
C CYS A 45 11.55 3.99 -4.43
N ASP A 46 11.26 5.15 -5.02
CA ASP A 46 11.96 5.75 -6.16
C ASP A 46 13.13 6.61 -5.66
#